data_AF-T1C9J1-F1
#
_entry.id   AF-T1C9J1-F1
#
_cell.length_a   1.000
_cell.length_b   1.000
_cell.length_c   1.000
_cell.angle_alpha   90.00
_cell.angle_beta   90.00
_cell.angle_gamma   90.00
#
_symmetry.space_group_name_H-M   'P 1'
#
loop_
_entity.id
_entity.type
_entity.pdbx_description
1 polymer ?
#
loop_
_entity_poly.entity_id
_entity_poly.type
_entity_poly.pdbx_seq_one_letter_code
_entity_poly.pdbx_strand_id
1 'polypeptide(L)' 'MVPRGTHEYERFIRPSELARWGRAAGLVAHALTGIELDPFGGTRLRRDPAVNYLTQFVREA' A
#
# COMPACT_ATOMS: atom_id res chain seq x y z
N MET A 1 8.32 -3.30 -15.34
CA MET A 1 8.72 -1.88 -15.18
C MET A 1 7.60 -1.03 -15.76
N VAL A 2 7.02 -0.13 -14.97
CA VAL A 2 5.86 0.65 -15.40
C VAL A 2 6.36 1.81 -16.29
N PRO A 3 5.65 2.18 -17.38
CA PRO A 3 6.16 3.13 -18.37
C PRO A 3 6.58 4.48 -17.76
N ARG A 4 7.68 5.06 -18.26
CA ARG A 4 8.10 6.42 -17.87
C ARG A 4 6.96 7.42 -18.15
N GLY A 5 6.73 8.34 -17.21
CA GLY A 5 5.67 9.35 -17.30
C GLY A 5 4.29 8.93 -16.76
N THR A 6 4.13 7.69 -16.30
CA THR A 6 2.86 7.22 -15.70
C THR A 6 2.84 7.28 -14.16
N HIS A 7 3.91 7.75 -13.54
CA HIS A 7 4.03 7.92 -12.08
C HIS A 7 4.14 9.40 -11.74
N GLU A 8 3.02 9.99 -11.37
CA GLU A 8 3.00 11.29 -10.72
C GLU A 8 3.10 11.05 -9.21
N TYR A 9 4.31 11.14 -8.64
CA TYR A 9 4.55 10.86 -7.22
C TYR A 9 3.66 11.72 -6.30
N GLU A 10 3.36 12.95 -6.71
CA GLU A 10 2.48 13.88 -6.00
C GLU A 10 1.04 13.36 -5.84
N ARG A 11 0.61 12.44 -6.71
CA ARG A 11 -0.71 11.79 -6.64
C ARG A 11 -0.69 10.51 -5.81
N PHE A 12 0.46 10.12 -5.26
CA PHE A 12 0.56 8.93 -4.42
C PHE A 12 -0.12 9.17 -3.07
N ILE A 13 -1.18 8.41 -2.81
CA ILE A 13 -1.88 8.43 -1.53
C ILE A 13 -0.96 7.83 -0.47
N ARG A 14 -0.64 8.57 0.60
CA ARG A 14 0.17 8.03 1.70
C ARG A 14 -0.64 7.02 2.53
N PRO A 15 0.00 6.02 3.16
CA PRO A 15 -0.69 5.07 4.04
C PRO A 15 -1.51 5.75 5.14
N SER A 16 -1.02 6.86 5.70
CA SER A 16 -1.73 7.64 6.72
C SER A 16 -3.01 8.30 6.19
N GLU A 17 -3.01 8.73 4.93
CA GLU A 17 -4.17 9.32 4.26
C GLU A 17 -5.23 8.26 4.01
N LEU A 18 -4.83 7.11 3.47
CA LEU A 18 -5.72 5.98 3.25
C LEU A 18 -6.31 5.46 4.57
N ALA A 19 -5.50 5.33 5.62
CA ALA A 19 -5.95 4.92 6.94
C ALA A 19 -6.98 5.90 7.54
N ARG A 20 -6.81 7.21 7.31
CA ARG A 20 -7.79 8.23 7.71
C ARG A 20 -9.12 8.03 6.97
N TRP A 21 -9.09 7.79 5.67
CA TRP A 21 -10.30 7.54 4.89
C TRP A 21 -10.99 6.23 5.31
N GLY A 22 -10.23 5.17 5.58
CA GLY A 22 -10.75 3.93 6.13
C GLY A 22 -11.51 4.14 7.42
N ARG A 23 -10.94 4.88 8.39
CA ARG A 23 -11.63 5.21 9.65
C ARG A 23 -12.93 5.99 9.41
N ALA A 24 -12.93 6.96 8.49
CA ALA A 24 -14.14 7.70 8.12
C ALA A 24 -15.23 6.81 7.49
N ALA A 25 -14.84 5.68 6.88
CA ALA A 25 -15.75 4.67 6.33
C ALA A 25 -16.11 3.54 7.33
N GLY A 26 -15.72 3.67 8.60
CA GLY A 26 -15.93 2.63 9.63
C GLY A 26 -15.09 1.38 9.42
N LEU A 27 -13.87 1.53 8.88
CA LEU A 27 -12.90 0.48 8.69
C LEU A 27 -11.63 0.76 9.51
N VAL A 28 -10.98 -0.30 10.00
CA VAL A 28 -9.72 -0.24 10.74
C VAL A 28 -8.62 -0.89 9.91
N ALA A 29 -7.48 -0.19 9.77
CA ALA A 29 -6.30 -0.75 9.10
C ALA A 29 -5.60 -1.73 10.05
N HIS A 30 -5.56 -3.01 9.67
CA HIS A 30 -5.01 -4.08 10.51
C HIS A 30 -3.59 -4.48 10.11
N ALA A 31 -3.27 -4.40 8.81
CA ALA A 31 -1.95 -4.73 8.29
C ALA A 31 -1.54 -3.79 7.16
N LEU A 32 -0.24 -3.51 7.08
CA LEU A 32 0.39 -2.74 6.03
C LEU A 32 1.69 -3.46 5.61
N THR A 33 1.87 -3.69 4.31
CA THR A 33 3.04 -4.38 3.76
C THR A 33 3.37 -3.80 2.39
N GLY A 34 4.61 -3.93 1.94
CA GLY A 34 5.00 -3.62 0.56
C GLY A 34 5.05 -4.87 -0.31
N ILE A 35 5.16 -4.69 -1.62
CA ILE A 35 5.55 -5.71 -2.58
C ILE A 35 6.94 -5.38 -3.12
N GLU A 36 7.81 -6.39 -3.21
CA GLU A 36 9.08 -6.30 -3.93
C GLU A 36 9.21 -7.43 -4.95
N LEU A 37 10.00 -7.18 -6.00
CA LEU A 37 10.37 -8.21 -6.96
C LEU A 37 11.39 -9.13 -6.30
N ASP A 38 11.20 -10.44 -6.44
CA ASP A 38 12.21 -11.40 -6.01
C ASP A 38 13.34 -11.45 -7.06
N PRO A 39 14.63 -11.41 -6.65
CA PRO A 39 15.76 -11.48 -7.58
C PRO A 39 15.77 -12.74 -8.47
N PHE A 40 15.14 -13.83 -8.01
CA PHE A 40 15.04 -15.10 -8.73
C PHE A 40 13.73 -15.23 -9.55
N GLY A 41 12.91 -14.19 -9.55
CA GLY A 41 11.65 -14.13 -10.29
C GLY A 41 10.42 -14.16 -9.40
N GLY A 42 9.39 -13.42 -9.79
CA GLY A 42 8.13 -13.29 -9.06
C GLY A 42 8.08 -12.09 -8.11
N THR A 43 7.11 -12.11 -7.20
CA THR A 43 6.83 -11.03 -6.25
C THR A 43 6.67 -11.58 -4.85
N ARG A 44 7.18 -10.86 -3.86
CA ARG A 44 7.02 -11.22 -2.44
C ARG A 44 6.58 -10.03 -1.60
N LEU A 45 5.98 -10.32 -0.45
CA LEU A 45 5.61 -9.31 0.53
C LEU A 45 6.84 -8.84 1.31
N ARG A 46 6.85 -7.55 1.66
CA ARG A 46 7.93 -6.87 2.37
C ARG A 46 7.38 -6.22 3.63
N ARG A 47 8.11 -6.33 4.73
CA ARG A 47 7.69 -5.74 6.02
C ARG A 47 7.67 -4.21 6.01
N ASP A 48 8.61 -3.59 5.31
CA ASP A 48 8.77 -2.13 5.26
C ASP A 48 8.27 -1.56 3.91
N PRO A 49 7.12 -0.84 3.89
CA PRO A 49 6.46 -0.34 2.70
C PRO A 49 6.93 1.08 2.29
N ALA A 50 8.24 1.30 2.19
CA ALA A 50 8.80 2.63 1.91
C ALA A 50 8.43 3.22 0.53
N VAL A 51 8.16 2.36 -0.47
CA VAL A 51 7.96 2.78 -1.88
C VAL A 51 6.55 2.48 -2.39
N ASN A 52 5.96 1.38 -1.93
CA ASN A 52 4.61 0.95 -2.28
C ASN A 52 4.00 0.21 -1.10
N TYR A 53 2.67 0.05 -1.11
CA TYR A 53 1.98 -0.64 -0.04
C TYR A 53 0.71 -1.38 -0.49
N LEU A 54 0.37 -2.39 0.28
CA LEU A 54 -0.93 -3.05 0.39
C LEU A 54 -1.42 -2.87 1.83
N THR A 55 -2.69 -2.50 2.00
CA THR A 55 -3.32 -2.35 3.32
C THR A 55 -4.50 -3.31 3.43
N GLN A 56 -4.57 -4.04 4.54
CA GLN A 56 -5.76 -4.81 4.91
C GLN A 56 -6.64 -3.95 5.82
N PHE A 57 -7.87 -3.72 5.39
CA PHE A 57 -8.91 -3.09 6.20
C PHE A 57 -9.91 -4.14 6.69
N VAL A 58 -10.34 -3.99 7.94
CA VAL A 58 -11.39 -4.81 8.54
C VAL A 58 -12.52 -3.90 9.01
N ARG A 59 -13.76 -4.41 8.94
CA ARG A 59 -14.90 -3.80 9.62
C ARG A 59 -15.07 -4.53 10.94
N GLU A 60 -14.88 -3.83 12.04
CA GLU A 60 -15.19 -4.37 13.36
C GLU A 60 -16.71 -4.48 13.50
N ALA A 61 -17.18 -5.59 14.08
CA ALA A 61 -18.60 -5.92 14.23
C ALA A 61 -19.22 -5.16 15.41
#